data_AF-A0A8W8JXD2-F1
#
_entry.id   AF-A0A8W8JXD2-F1
#
_cell.length_a   1.000
_cell.length_b   1.000
_cell.length_c   1.000
_cell.angle_alpha   90.00
_cell.angle_beta   90.00
_cell.angle_gamma   90.00
#
_symmetry.space_group_name_H-M   'P 1'
#
loop_
_entity.id
_entity.type
_entity.pdbx_description
1 polymer ?
#
loop_
_entity_poly.entity_id
_entity_poly.type
_entity_poly.pdbx_seq_one_letter_code
_entity_poly.pdbx_strand_id
1 'polypeptide(L)'
;LNFLRTFMQILIKEYREGSKEESMKHIINAAYEATLKKYHGFIVKKVFSGVSGFAPYRKDYLLKMALGKEGQEEQVIKDMEAYLDTMSPVIDVMSQLYKDKGLDTDEKV
;
A
#
# COMPACT_ATOMS: atom_id res chain seq x y z
N LEU A 1 -5.01 -7.26 -2.24
CA LEU A 1 -5.57 -5.88 -2.29
C LEU A 1 -5.35 -5.10 -1.00
N ASN A 2 -5.51 -5.70 0.19
CA ASN A 2 -5.28 -5.03 1.47
C ASN A 2 -3.93 -4.28 1.55
N PHE A 3 -2.83 -4.87 1.07
CA PHE A 3 -1.53 -4.21 1.02
C PHE A 3 -1.57 -2.85 0.27
N LEU A 4 -2.09 -2.85 -0.97
CA LEU A 4 -2.17 -1.63 -1.79
C LEU A 4 -3.09 -0.59 -1.16
N ARG A 5 -4.22 -1.02 -0.59
CA ARG A 5 -5.13 -0.16 0.16
C ARG A 5 -4.41 0.55 1.31
N THR A 6 -3.75 -0.22 2.18
CA THR A 6 -3.02 0.33 3.32
C THR A 6 -1.85 1.21 2.88
N PHE A 7 -1.11 0.82 1.83
CA PHE A 7 -0.05 1.65 1.25
C PHE A 7 -0.59 3.02 0.80
N MET A 8 -1.69 3.05 0.03
CA MET A 8 -2.29 4.30 -0.43
C MET A 8 -2.82 5.14 0.73
N GLN A 9 -3.47 4.53 1.72
CA GLN A 9 -3.97 5.23 2.91
C GLN A 9 -2.84 5.95 3.67
N ILE A 10 -1.71 5.26 3.88
CA ILE A 10 -0.55 5.85 4.57
C ILE A 10 0.08 6.95 3.71
N LEU A 11 0.27 6.70 2.41
CA LEU A 11 0.83 7.69 1.49
C LEU A 11 0.00 8.97 1.43
N ILE A 12 -1.32 8.84 1.28
CA ILE A 12 -2.25 9.98 1.28
C ILE A 12 -2.12 10.73 2.60
N LYS A 13 -2.19 10.02 3.74
CA LYS A 13 -2.08 10.65 5.06
C LYS A 13 -0.79 11.46 5.19
N GLU A 14 0.36 10.87 4.87
CA GLU A 14 1.65 11.55 4.99
C GLU A 14 1.80 12.73 4.01
N TYR A 15 1.25 12.61 2.80
CA TYR A 15 1.22 13.72 1.84
C TYR A 15 0.38 14.88 2.37
N ARG A 16 -0.82 14.61 2.90
CA ARG A 16 -1.73 15.61 3.49
C ARG A 16 -1.13 16.28 4.74
N GLU A 17 -0.36 15.53 5.53
CA GLU A 17 0.37 16.04 6.71
C GLU A 17 1.63 16.82 6.35
N GLY A 18 2.00 16.91 5.06
CA GLY A 18 3.18 17.65 4.62
C GLY A 18 4.50 16.98 5.04
N SER A 19 4.51 15.65 5.17
CA SER A 19 5.72 14.88 5.47
C SER A 19 6.84 15.23 4.49
N LYS A 20 8.06 15.41 5.01
CA LYS A 20 9.27 15.68 4.22
C LYS A 20 10.07 14.41 3.90
N GLU A 21 9.64 13.26 4.42
CA GLU A 21 10.26 11.97 4.10
C GLU A 21 9.93 11.61 2.66
N GLU A 22 10.97 11.46 1.84
CA GLU A 22 10.83 11.13 0.42
C GLU A 22 10.98 9.64 0.17
N SER A 23 11.70 8.90 1.01
CA SER A 23 11.76 7.44 0.88
C SER A 23 10.39 6.85 1.19
N MET A 24 9.87 5.99 0.31
CA MET A 24 8.60 5.29 0.59
C MET A 24 8.79 3.95 1.31
N LYS A 25 10.02 3.63 1.73
CA LYS A 25 10.34 2.33 2.35
C LYS A 25 9.53 2.10 3.63
N HIS A 26 9.34 3.11 4.47
CA HIS A 26 8.57 2.97 5.71
C HIS A 26 7.07 2.75 5.43
N ILE A 27 6.50 3.43 4.43
CA ILE A 27 5.12 3.23 3.99
C ILE A 27 4.91 1.79 3.50
N ILE A 28 5.81 1.29 2.65
CA ILE A 28 5.78 -0.08 2.13
C ILE A 28 5.90 -1.10 3.26
N ASN A 29 6.81 -0.88 4.20
CA ASN A 29 6.99 -1.77 5.34
C ASN A 29 5.77 -1.76 6.27
N ALA A 30 5.21 -0.60 6.59
CA ALA A 30 4.01 -0.50 7.41
C ALA A 30 2.81 -1.21 6.77
N ALA A 31 2.58 -1.01 5.47
CA ALA A 31 1.54 -1.72 4.74
C ALA A 31 1.76 -3.24 4.72
N TYR A 32 3.01 -3.69 4.59
CA TYR A 32 3.38 -5.10 4.63
C TYR A 32 3.09 -5.73 5.99
N GLU A 33 3.50 -5.06 7.06
CA GLU A 33 3.31 -5.52 8.44
C GLU A 33 1.84 -5.66 8.79
N ALA A 34 1.01 -4.70 8.39
CA ALA A 34 -0.42 -4.72 8.65
C ALA A 34 -1.18 -5.79 7.83
N THR A 35 -0.59 -6.36 6.77
CA THR A 35 -1.33 -7.17 5.80
C THR A 35 -0.66 -8.51 5.49
N LEU A 36 0.38 -8.52 4.66
CA LEU A 36 0.96 -9.74 4.08
C LEU A 36 1.89 -10.48 5.05
N LYS A 37 2.55 -9.77 5.98
CA LYS A 37 3.63 -10.34 6.81
C LYS A 37 3.23 -11.59 7.59
N LYS A 38 1.97 -11.70 8.03
CA LYS A 38 1.49 -12.87 8.77
C LYS A 38 1.46 -14.15 7.93
N TYR A 39 1.22 -14.02 6.62
CA TYR A 39 1.13 -15.14 5.66
C TYR A 39 2.48 -15.48 5.00
N HIS A 40 3.56 -14.81 5.37
CA HIS A 40 4.90 -15.08 4.81
C HIS A 40 5.79 -15.80 5.82
N GLY A 41 6.44 -16.86 5.37
CA GLY A 41 7.51 -17.58 6.06
C GLY A 41 8.80 -16.76 6.14
N PHE A 42 9.83 -17.34 6.76
CA PHE A 42 11.12 -16.66 6.97
C PHE A 42 11.78 -16.23 5.65
N ILE A 43 11.77 -17.09 4.63
CA ILE A 43 12.41 -16.82 3.34
C ILE A 43 11.72 -15.64 2.64
N VAL A 44 10.39 -15.70 2.49
CA VAL A 44 9.63 -14.64 1.81
C VAL A 44 9.75 -13.30 2.55
N LYS A 45 9.78 -13.30 3.90
CA LYS A 45 10.08 -12.09 4.69
C LYS A 45 11.44 -11.48 4.37
N LYS A 46 12.49 -12.30 4.18
CA LYS A 46 13.82 -11.83 3.80
C LYS A 46 13.84 -11.26 2.38
N VAL A 47 13.16 -11.92 1.44
CA VAL A 47 12.99 -11.42 0.07
C VAL A 47 12.30 -10.06 0.09
N PHE A 48 11.17 -9.93 0.81
CA PHE A 48 10.44 -8.67 0.93
C PHE A 48 11.32 -7.54 1.49
N SER A 49 12.07 -7.81 2.56
CA SER A 49 12.99 -6.84 3.15
C SER A 49 14.05 -6.37 2.15
N GLY A 50 14.63 -7.31 1.39
CA GLY A 50 15.58 -6.99 0.31
C GLY A 50 14.97 -6.08 -0.76
N VAL A 51 13.80 -6.44 -1.31
CA VAL A 51 13.15 -5.64 -2.37
C VAL A 51 12.64 -4.28 -1.88
N SER A 52 12.19 -4.19 -0.62
CA SER A 52 11.76 -2.92 -0.02
C SER A 52 12.88 -1.88 0.05
N GLY A 53 14.14 -2.33 0.04
CA GLY A 53 15.31 -1.46 -0.04
C GLY A 53 15.39 -0.67 -1.35
N PHE A 54 14.71 -1.11 -2.40
CA PHE A 54 14.63 -0.45 -3.70
C PHE A 54 13.33 0.33 -3.89
N ALA A 55 12.62 0.66 -2.80
CA ALA A 55 11.46 1.53 -2.85
C ALA A 55 11.82 2.86 -3.54
N PRO A 56 10.99 3.35 -4.48
CA PRO A 56 11.25 4.62 -5.12
C PRO A 56 11.03 5.78 -4.14
N TYR A 57 11.57 6.95 -4.49
CA TYR A 57 11.21 8.19 -3.83
C TYR A 57 9.76 8.56 -4.16
N ARG A 58 9.08 9.23 -3.23
CA ARG A 58 7.68 9.64 -3.34
C ARG A 58 7.46 10.52 -4.55
N LYS A 59 8.32 11.52 -4.77
CA LYS A 59 8.26 12.36 -5.98
C LYS A 59 8.26 11.54 -7.28
N ASP A 60 9.18 10.59 -7.41
CA ASP A 60 9.30 9.76 -8.63
C ASP A 60 8.08 8.85 -8.81
N TYR A 61 7.55 8.31 -7.71
CA TYR A 61 6.34 7.51 -7.74
C TYR A 61 5.13 8.33 -8.17
N LEU A 62 4.90 9.50 -7.56
CA LEU A 62 3.79 10.38 -7.93
C LEU A 62 3.90 10.87 -9.37
N LEU A 63 5.12 11.18 -9.84
CA LEU A 63 5.36 11.52 -11.25
C LEU A 63 4.99 10.36 -12.19
N LYS A 64 5.32 9.12 -11.84
CA LYS A 64 4.92 7.94 -12.62
C LYS A 64 3.40 7.74 -12.62
N MET A 65 2.76 7.93 -11.47
CA MET A 65 1.29 7.88 -11.37
C MET A 65 0.62 8.98 -12.19
N ALA A 66 1.26 10.15 -12.31
CA ALA A 66 0.85 11.24 -13.19
C ALA A 66 1.19 11.01 -14.68
N LEU A 67 1.65 9.81 -15.06
CA LEU A 67 2.08 9.48 -16.42
C LEU A 67 3.17 10.43 -16.95
N GLY A 68 4.07 10.86 -16.07
CA GLY A 68 5.18 11.76 -16.38
C GLY A 68 4.82 13.24 -16.45
N LYS A 69 3.58 13.63 -16.14
CA LYS A 69 3.17 15.05 -16.09
C LYS A 69 3.55 15.67 -14.76
N GLU A 70 4.42 16.67 -14.79
CA GLU A 70 4.83 17.42 -13.60
C GLU A 70 3.67 18.28 -13.04
N GLY A 71 3.71 18.57 -11.73
CA GLY A 71 2.72 19.44 -11.07
C GLY A 71 1.33 18.78 -10.91
N GLN A 72 1.23 17.46 -11.02
CA GLN A 72 0.00 16.68 -10.90
C GLN A 72 -0.09 15.90 -9.58
N GLU A 73 0.83 16.11 -8.64
CA GLU A 73 0.90 15.36 -7.38
C GLU A 73 -0.42 15.44 -6.60
N GLU A 74 -0.99 16.65 -6.48
CA GLU A 74 -2.27 16.87 -5.82
C GLU A 74 -3.43 16.13 -6.52
N GLN A 75 -3.44 16.11 -7.86
CA GLN A 75 -4.49 15.41 -8.60
C GLN A 75 -4.36 13.90 -8.43
N VAL A 76 -3.13 13.36 -8.49
CA VAL A 76 -2.87 11.94 -8.23
C VAL A 76 -3.36 11.53 -6.84
N ILE A 77 -3.11 12.35 -5.81
CA ILE A 77 -3.56 12.07 -4.45
C ILE A 77 -5.09 12.07 -4.37
N LYS A 78 -5.77 13.04 -5.00
CA LYS A 78 -7.24 13.07 -5.09
C LYS A 78 -7.81 11.84 -5.80
N ASP A 79 -7.18 11.42 -6.90
CA ASP A 79 -7.62 10.24 -7.64
C ASP A 79 -7.42 8.95 -6.81
N MET A 80 -6.33 8.87 -6.03
CA MET A 80 -6.13 7.77 -5.07
C MET A 80 -7.18 7.77 -3.96
N GLU A 81 -7.55 8.94 -3.41
CA GLU A 81 -8.64 9.08 -2.43
C GLU A 81 -9.96 8.56 -3.02
N ALA A 82 -10.36 9.03 -4.21
CA ALA A 82 -11.58 8.60 -4.88
C ALA A 82 -11.59 7.09 -5.20
N TYR A 83 -10.45 6.54 -5.60
CA TYR A 83 -10.29 5.09 -5.79
C TYR A 83 -10.50 4.33 -4.48
N LEU A 84 -9.92 4.81 -3.38
CA LEU A 84 -10.07 4.17 -2.07
C LEU A 84 -11.49 4.24 -1.55
N ASP A 85 -12.20 5.35 -1.75
CA ASP A 85 -13.62 5.50 -1.36
C ASP A 85 -14.50 4.44 -2.03
N THR A 86 -14.21 4.15 -3.30
CA THR A 86 -14.98 3.16 -4.08
C THR A 86 -14.54 1.73 -3.76
N MET A 87 -13.24 1.49 -3.64
CA MET A 87 -12.69 0.14 -3.60
C MET A 87 -12.59 -0.44 -2.18
N SER A 88 -12.46 0.39 -1.16
CA SER A 88 -12.34 -0.08 0.23
C SER A 88 -13.55 -0.89 0.69
N PRO A 89 -14.82 -0.46 0.44
CA PRO A 89 -15.99 -1.26 0.81
C PRO A 89 -16.02 -2.64 0.16
N VAL A 90 -15.58 -2.74 -1.10
CA VAL A 90 -15.53 -4.02 -1.82
C VAL A 90 -14.46 -4.94 -1.21
N ILE A 91 -13.28 -4.40 -0.87
CA ILE A 91 -12.23 -5.16 -0.17
C ILE A 91 -12.73 -5.65 1.20
N ASP A 92 -13.51 -4.84 1.92
CA ASP A 92 -14.07 -5.21 3.22
C ASP A 92 -15.09 -6.34 3.09
N VAL A 93 -16.02 -6.25 2.14
CA VAL A 93 -16.99 -7.33 1.85
C VAL A 93 -16.28 -8.63 1.49
N MET A 94 -15.26 -8.58 0.63
CA MET A 94 -14.48 -9.77 0.28
C MET A 94 -13.74 -10.34 1.48
N SER A 95 -13.08 -9.49 2.27
CA SER A 95 -12.33 -9.93 3.45
C SER A 95 -13.25 -10.55 4.49
N GLN A 96 -14.44 -9.99 4.69
CA GLN A 96 -15.44 -10.53 5.61
C GLN A 96 -16.00 -11.85 5.11
N LEU A 97 -16.33 -11.96 3.81
CA LEU A 97 -16.79 -13.19 3.20
C LEU A 97 -15.81 -14.35 3.42
N TYR A 98 -14.51 -14.12 3.21
CA TYR A 98 -13.50 -15.17 3.41
C TYR A 98 -13.40 -15.59 4.88
N LYS A 99 -13.50 -14.64 5.82
CA LYS A 99 -13.52 -14.94 7.26
C LYS A 99 -14.76 -15.73 7.66
N ASP A 100 -15.94 -15.29 7.25
CA ASP A 100 -17.23 -15.93 7.57
C ASP A 100 -17.32 -17.36 7.02
N LYS A 101 -16.61 -17.63 5.91
CA LYS A 101 -16.54 -18.97 5.30
C LYS A 101 -15.36 -19.81 5.80
N GLY A 102 -14.54 -19.30 6.71
CA GLY A 102 -13.36 -20.01 7.21
C GLY A 102 -12.27 -20.24 6.15
N LEU A 103 -12.19 -19.34 5.15
CA LEU A 103 -11.24 -19.40 4.03
C LEU A 103 -10.02 -18.47 4.22
N ASP A 104 -9.99 -17.64 5.27
CA ASP A 104 -8.83 -16.84 5.66
C ASP A 104 -7.87 -17.69 6.51
N THR A 105 -7.03 -18.48 5.84
CA THR A 105 -6.09 -19.42 6.49
C THR A 105 -4.79 -18.74 6.91
N ASP A 106 -4.20 -19.15 8.03
CA ASP A 106 -2.87 -18.69 8.48
C ASP A 106 -1.69 -19.48 7.86
N GLU A 107 -1.94 -20.22 6.77
CA GLU A 107 -0.88 -20.91 6.03
C GLU A 107 0.13 -19.91 5.49
N LYS A 108 1.41 -20.28 5.55
CA LYS A 108 2.52 -19.42 5.17
C LYS A 108 3.20 -19.92 3.91
N VAL A 109 3.46 -19.00 2.99
CA VAL A 109 4.32 -19.20 1.82
C VAL A 109 5.75 -18.76 2.08
#